data_AF-A0A9W6FUG8-F1
#
_entry.id   AF-A0A9W6FUG8-F1
#
_cell.length_a   1.000
_cell.length_b   1.000
_cell.length_c   1.000
_cell.angle_alpha   90.00
_cell.angle_beta   90.00
_cell.angle_gamma   90.00
#
_symmetry.space_group_name_H-M   'P 1'
#
loop_
_entity.id
_entity.type
_entity.pdbx_description
1 polymer ?
#
loop_
_entity_poly.entity_id
_entity_poly.type
_entity_poly.pdbx_seq_one_letter_code
_entity_poly.pdbx_strand_id
1 'polypeptide(L)'
;MAAWLLCMGMHPITWGSPGSVTTGESAPAAESVDLFPHKARLRFARCFTIEYHGTYKRLEVLTPWRNARETFVYILVYNARFLEDAGAHYLWRDDKTPGSIPLAIETVVERARAAEFWVDTGMCRSLAELREIDDRYERFSSFCSGKVFNNDARVNAEGGNDFWETGITRPDLVLADLISIFHPELVTEYRRIWYRQLPALAEEKQ
;
A
#
# COMPACT_ATOMS: atom_id res chain seq x y z
N MET A 1 2.80 19.73 16.80
CA MET A 1 3.44 18.42 17.07
C MET A 1 2.84 17.44 16.08
N ALA A 2 3.68 16.79 15.28
CA ALA A 2 3.35 16.33 13.92
C ALA A 2 2.92 14.85 13.87
N ALA A 3 1.80 14.59 13.19
CA ALA A 3 1.40 13.27 12.70
C ALA A 3 1.66 13.20 11.18
N TRP A 4 2.36 12.14 10.77
CA TRP A 4 2.81 11.92 9.39
C TRP A 4 1.83 10.98 8.67
N LEU A 5 0.96 11.52 7.84
CA LEU A 5 0.38 10.78 6.72
C LEU A 5 1.21 11.06 5.46
N LEU A 6 1.28 10.06 4.58
CA LEU A 6 1.82 10.16 3.22
C LEU A 6 1.10 11.27 2.43
N CYS A 7 1.52 12.51 2.64
CA CYS A 7 1.10 13.66 1.84
C CYS A 7 2.11 14.82 1.94
N MET A 8 3.00 14.92 0.96
CA MET A 8 3.79 16.12 0.69
C MET A 8 3.28 16.86 -0.54
N GLY A 9 2.74 18.07 -0.35
CA GLY A 9 2.77 19.10 -1.39
C GLY A 9 1.72 20.18 -1.22
N MET A 10 2.14 21.38 -0.83
CA MET A 10 1.33 22.61 -0.95
C MET A 10 2.14 23.67 -1.71
N HIS A 11 1.61 24.09 -2.86
CA HIS A 11 1.41 25.48 -3.36
C HIS A 11 1.39 25.57 -4.92
N PRO A 12 0.69 26.57 -5.50
CA PRO A 12 -0.41 26.31 -6.44
C PRO A 12 -0.14 26.85 -7.85
N ILE A 13 -0.68 26.20 -8.90
CA ILE A 13 -0.99 26.86 -10.18
C ILE A 13 -2.29 26.27 -10.77
N THR A 14 -3.08 27.17 -11.33
CA THR A 14 -4.51 27.16 -11.68
C THR A 14 -4.89 26.51 -13.02
N TRP A 15 -6.07 25.87 -13.02
CA TRP A 15 -7.15 25.79 -14.04
C TRP A 15 -6.90 25.53 -15.54
N GLY A 16 -7.63 24.52 -16.05
CA GLY A 16 -8.08 24.37 -17.45
C GLY A 16 -9.22 23.35 -17.53
N SER A 17 -10.41 23.79 -17.96
CA SER A 17 -11.69 23.05 -18.01
C SER A 17 -11.87 22.13 -19.25
N PRO A 18 -12.95 21.32 -19.34
CA PRO A 18 -12.95 19.98 -19.93
C PRO A 18 -13.41 19.91 -21.39
N GLY A 19 -13.00 18.83 -22.08
CA GLY A 19 -13.50 18.42 -23.40
C GLY A 19 -14.15 17.03 -23.35
N SER A 20 -15.24 16.88 -24.09
CA SER A 20 -16.25 15.82 -24.04
C SER A 20 -15.94 14.53 -24.82
N VAL A 21 -16.36 13.41 -24.22
CA VAL A 21 -16.94 12.12 -24.71
C VAL A 21 -16.94 11.78 -26.21
N THR A 22 -16.56 10.54 -26.55
CA THR A 22 -17.25 9.58 -27.48
C THR A 22 -16.58 8.20 -27.36
N THR A 23 -17.26 7.19 -26.79
CA THR A 23 -18.02 6.09 -27.43
C THR A 23 -17.18 4.90 -27.91
N GLY A 24 -17.30 3.78 -27.17
CA GLY A 24 -17.37 2.41 -27.70
C GLY A 24 -16.13 1.84 -28.38
N GLU A 25 -15.21 1.30 -27.58
CA GLU A 25 -14.24 0.31 -28.06
C GLU A 25 -14.11 -0.80 -27.01
N SER A 26 -14.08 -2.05 -27.47
CA SER A 26 -13.90 -3.25 -26.66
C SER A 26 -12.74 -3.05 -25.68
N ALA A 27 -12.96 -3.41 -24.41
CA ALA A 27 -11.93 -3.29 -23.36
C ALA A 27 -10.61 -3.86 -23.88
N PRO A 28 -9.57 -3.03 -24.10
CA PRO A 28 -8.29 -3.54 -24.53
C PRO A 28 -7.78 -4.47 -23.43
N ALA A 29 -7.19 -5.60 -23.81
CA ALA A 29 -6.38 -6.38 -22.89
C ALA A 29 -5.45 -5.40 -22.18
N ALA A 30 -5.55 -5.32 -20.84
CA ALA A 30 -4.90 -4.28 -20.05
C ALA A 30 -3.44 -4.14 -20.51
N GLU A 31 -3.13 -3.05 -21.21
CA GLU A 31 -1.76 -2.73 -21.60
C GLU A 31 -0.94 -2.79 -20.30
N SER A 32 0.13 -3.59 -20.31
CA SER A 32 0.99 -3.72 -19.14
C SER A 32 1.64 -2.37 -18.88
N VAL A 33 1.07 -1.61 -17.95
CA VAL A 33 1.60 -0.30 -17.54
C VAL A 33 3.00 -0.51 -16.98
N ASP A 34 4.02 0.12 -17.57
CA ASP A 34 5.36 0.18 -16.98
C ASP A 34 5.30 1.11 -15.76
N LEU A 35 5.20 0.52 -14.56
CA LEU A 35 5.15 1.21 -13.27
C LEU A 35 6.50 1.84 -12.91
N PHE A 36 7.53 1.66 -13.74
CA PHE A 36 8.87 2.18 -13.52
C PHE A 36 9.39 2.98 -14.73
N PRO A 37 8.75 4.11 -15.06
CA PRO A 37 9.15 4.96 -16.18
C PRO A 37 10.57 5.51 -16.02
N HIS A 38 11.05 5.59 -14.77
CA HIS A 38 12.41 6.01 -14.44
C HIS A 38 13.22 4.84 -13.88
N LYS A 39 14.19 4.36 -14.66
CA LYS A 39 15.01 3.19 -14.36
C LYS A 39 16.36 3.61 -13.79
N ALA A 40 16.73 3.03 -12.65
CA ALA A 40 18.03 3.24 -12.05
C ALA A 40 19.14 2.75 -13.00
N ARG A 41 20.20 3.56 -13.17
CA ARG A 41 21.42 3.17 -13.89
C ARG A 41 22.54 2.94 -12.90
N LEU A 42 22.96 1.70 -12.74
CA LEU A 42 24.10 1.33 -11.90
C LEU A 42 25.40 1.67 -12.62
N ARG A 43 26.24 2.50 -11.99
CA ARG A 43 27.55 2.89 -12.56
C ARG A 43 28.72 2.19 -11.87
N PHE A 44 28.67 2.17 -10.53
CA PHE A 44 29.80 1.72 -9.71
C PHE A 44 29.48 0.44 -8.92
N ALA A 45 28.23 0.27 -8.50
CA ALA A 45 27.81 -0.94 -7.81
C ALA A 45 27.70 -2.10 -8.81
N ARG A 46 28.52 -3.14 -8.60
CA ARG A 46 28.58 -4.35 -9.45
C ARG A 46 28.09 -5.61 -8.74
N CYS A 47 27.87 -5.54 -7.42
CA CYS A 47 27.49 -6.68 -6.59
C CYS A 47 25.97 -6.94 -6.58
N PHE A 48 25.21 -6.19 -7.38
CA PHE A 48 23.79 -6.44 -7.61
C PHE A 48 23.36 -5.99 -9.00
N THR A 49 22.27 -6.57 -9.49
CA THR A 49 21.61 -6.23 -10.76
C THR A 49 20.17 -5.81 -10.50
N ILE A 50 19.64 -4.89 -11.32
CA ILE A 50 18.21 -4.51 -11.27
C ILE A 50 17.63 -4.69 -12.67
N GLU A 51 16.63 -5.54 -12.78
CA GLU A 51 15.82 -5.71 -13.98
C GLU A 51 14.41 -5.15 -13.75
N TYR A 52 13.79 -4.62 -14.80
CA TYR A 52 12.46 -4.01 -14.75
C TYR A 52 11.54 -4.79 -15.68
N HIS A 53 10.46 -5.34 -15.13
CA HIS A 53 9.49 -6.19 -15.84
C HIS A 53 8.12 -5.51 -15.97
N GLY A 54 8.10 -4.17 -15.99
CA GLY A 54 6.90 -3.34 -16.06
C GLY A 54 6.17 -3.24 -14.72
N THR A 55 5.72 -4.35 -14.16
CA THR A 55 4.92 -4.39 -12.92
C THR A 55 5.73 -4.66 -11.66
N TYR A 56 6.95 -5.20 -11.81
CA TYR A 56 7.88 -5.42 -10.71
C TYR A 56 9.34 -5.18 -11.12
N LYS A 57 10.22 -4.94 -10.15
CA LYS A 57 11.68 -4.95 -10.33
C LYS A 57 12.24 -6.25 -9.77
N ARG A 58 13.17 -6.86 -10.47
CA ARG A 58 13.95 -8.00 -9.97
C ARG A 58 15.33 -7.49 -9.59
N LEU A 59 15.67 -7.56 -8.31
CA LEU A 59 16.96 -7.18 -7.76
C LEU A 59 17.71 -8.46 -7.41
N GLU A 60 18.79 -8.78 -8.11
CA GLU A 60 19.68 -9.87 -7.71
C GLU A 60 20.87 -9.29 -6.95
N VAL A 61 21.10 -9.75 -5.73
CA VAL A 61 22.29 -9.43 -4.94
C VAL A 61 23.28 -10.58 -5.11
N LEU A 62 24.27 -10.36 -5.97
CA LEU A 62 25.25 -11.36 -6.39
C LEU A 62 26.28 -11.67 -5.30
N THR A 63 26.60 -10.69 -4.47
CA THR A 63 27.62 -10.83 -3.42
C THR A 63 27.19 -10.05 -2.17
N PRO A 64 26.24 -10.61 -1.40
CA PRO A 64 25.66 -9.95 -0.22
C PRO A 64 26.68 -9.70 0.90
N TRP A 65 27.70 -10.57 1.02
CA TRP A 65 28.85 -10.41 1.91
C TRP A 65 30.12 -10.95 1.26
N ARG A 66 31.28 -10.66 1.87
CA ARG A 66 32.59 -11.06 1.33
C ARG A 66 32.67 -12.58 1.18
N ASN A 67 32.97 -13.05 -0.04
CA ASN A 67 33.05 -14.46 -0.41
C ASN A 67 31.72 -15.23 -0.34
N ALA A 68 30.58 -14.54 -0.37
CA ALA A 68 29.27 -15.20 -0.48
C ALA A 68 29.24 -16.10 -1.73
N ARG A 69 28.74 -17.33 -1.56
CA ARG A 69 28.52 -18.29 -2.65
C ARG A 69 27.06 -18.33 -3.10
N GLU A 70 26.20 -17.57 -2.42
CA GLU A 70 24.76 -17.53 -2.62
C GLU A 70 24.36 -16.17 -3.20
N THR A 71 23.42 -16.20 -4.14
CA THR A 71 22.80 -15.01 -4.73
C THR A 71 21.38 -14.90 -4.20
N PHE A 72 21.02 -13.71 -3.73
CA PHE A 72 19.65 -13.43 -3.28
C PHE A 72 18.90 -12.73 -4.39
N VAL A 73 17.69 -13.16 -4.68
CA VAL A 73 16.82 -12.53 -5.68
C VAL A 73 15.62 -11.94 -4.96
N TYR A 74 15.42 -10.64 -5.09
CA TYR A 74 14.30 -9.90 -4.54
C TYR A 74 13.38 -9.44 -5.66
N ILE A 75 12.08 -9.59 -5.47
CA ILE A 75 11.06 -9.04 -6.36
C ILE A 75 10.42 -7.85 -5.64
N LEU A 76 10.60 -6.65 -6.18
CA LEU A 76 10.05 -5.42 -5.65
C LEU A 76 8.81 -5.04 -6.47
N VAL A 77 7.65 -5.19 -5.86
CA VAL A 77 6.36 -4.85 -6.47
C VAL A 77 5.85 -3.52 -5.90
N TYR A 78 5.11 -2.78 -6.71
CA TYR A 78 4.41 -1.58 -6.25
C TYR A 78 3.24 -1.98 -5.33
N ASN A 79 3.13 -1.42 -4.12
CA ASN A 79 2.13 -1.83 -3.13
C ASN A 79 0.67 -1.79 -3.65
N ALA A 80 0.33 -0.87 -4.56
CA ALA A 80 -1.02 -0.84 -5.14
C ALA A 80 -1.34 -2.08 -5.98
N ARG A 81 -0.33 -2.73 -6.57
CA ARG A 81 -0.52 -3.96 -7.34
C ARG A 81 -0.84 -5.16 -6.45
N PHE A 82 -0.29 -5.20 -5.22
CA PHE A 82 -0.68 -6.21 -4.23
C PHE A 82 -2.16 -6.13 -3.87
N LEU A 83 -2.73 -4.93 -3.80
CA LEU A 83 -4.16 -4.76 -3.55
C LEU A 83 -4.99 -5.33 -4.71
N GLU A 84 -4.59 -5.06 -5.95
CA GLU A 84 -5.25 -5.59 -7.14
C GLU A 84 -5.13 -7.11 -7.25
N ASP A 85 -3.94 -7.67 -7.03
CA ASP A 85 -3.69 -9.12 -7.06
C ASP A 85 -4.42 -9.84 -5.91
N ALA A 86 -4.72 -9.14 -4.80
CA ALA A 86 -5.55 -9.62 -3.71
C ALA A 86 -7.07 -9.52 -4.00
N GLY A 87 -7.46 -9.05 -5.19
CA GLY A 87 -8.86 -8.87 -5.59
C GLY A 87 -9.50 -7.55 -5.17
N ALA A 88 -8.75 -6.63 -4.56
CA ALA A 88 -9.25 -5.32 -4.14
C ALA A 88 -9.17 -4.27 -5.25
N HIS A 89 -10.10 -3.30 -5.19
CA HIS A 89 -10.09 -2.13 -6.06
C HIS A 89 -9.37 -0.97 -5.39
N TYR A 90 -8.16 -0.65 -5.83
CA TYR A 90 -7.43 0.50 -5.33
C TYR A 90 -8.01 1.81 -5.87
N LEU A 91 -8.38 2.72 -4.97
CA LEU A 91 -9.09 3.95 -5.31
C LEU A 91 -8.34 4.85 -6.29
N TRP A 92 -7.00 4.91 -6.23
CA TRP A 92 -6.16 5.77 -7.09
C TRP A 92 -5.41 4.98 -8.17
N ARG A 93 -5.94 3.84 -8.62
CA ARG A 93 -5.32 3.00 -9.66
C ARG A 93 -5.00 3.72 -10.98
N ASP A 94 -5.72 4.79 -11.29
CA ASP A 94 -5.55 5.55 -12.53
C ASP A 94 -4.43 6.63 -12.41
N ASP A 95 -3.92 6.86 -11.21
CA ASP A 95 -2.81 7.78 -10.95
C ASP A 95 -1.47 7.11 -11.26
N LYS A 96 -0.66 7.76 -12.10
CA LYS A 96 0.62 7.23 -12.60
C LYS A 96 1.83 7.78 -11.84
N THR A 97 1.61 8.54 -10.76
CA THR A 97 2.69 9.10 -9.95
C THR A 97 3.48 7.96 -9.31
N PRO A 98 4.81 7.89 -9.54
CA PRO A 98 5.61 6.83 -8.97
C PRO A 98 5.77 7.03 -7.46
N GLY A 99 5.47 5.99 -6.69
CA GLY A 99 5.64 5.99 -5.24
C GLY A 99 4.46 6.63 -4.52
N SER A 100 4.76 7.47 -3.55
CA SER A 100 3.73 8.07 -2.69
C SER A 100 2.99 9.20 -3.39
N ILE A 101 1.66 9.13 -3.40
CA ILE A 101 0.80 10.21 -3.93
C ILE A 101 0.41 11.13 -2.77
N PRO A 102 0.79 12.42 -2.81
CA PRO A 102 0.30 13.36 -1.83
C PRO A 102 -1.14 13.78 -2.12
N LEU A 103 -2.03 13.51 -1.18
CA LEU A 103 -3.46 13.82 -1.28
C LEU A 103 -3.93 14.71 -0.14
N ALA A 104 -4.62 15.81 -0.49
CA ALA A 104 -5.34 16.62 0.49
C ALA A 104 -6.43 15.76 1.15
N ILE A 105 -6.61 15.93 2.45
CA ILE A 105 -7.59 15.16 3.24
C ILE A 105 -9.01 15.29 2.71
N GLU A 106 -9.40 16.46 2.20
CA GLU A 106 -10.69 16.69 1.56
C GLU A 106 -10.89 15.78 0.34
N THR A 107 -9.85 15.64 -0.50
CA THR A 107 -9.86 14.74 -1.66
C THR A 107 -9.94 13.27 -1.24
N VAL A 108 -9.25 12.90 -0.16
CA VAL A 108 -9.33 11.54 0.40
C VAL A 108 -10.73 11.27 0.92
N VAL A 109 -11.31 12.18 1.72
CA VAL A 109 -12.67 12.05 2.26
C VAL A 109 -13.69 11.93 1.12
N GLU A 110 -13.58 12.73 0.07
CA GLU A 110 -14.51 12.69 -1.06
C GLU A 110 -14.46 11.35 -1.82
N ARG A 111 -13.26 10.84 -2.11
CA ARG A 111 -13.07 9.62 -2.92
C ARG A 111 -13.16 8.33 -2.12
N ALA A 112 -12.70 8.32 -0.88
CA ALA A 112 -12.56 7.12 -0.05
C ALA A 112 -13.71 6.90 0.95
N ARG A 113 -14.70 7.81 1.03
CA ARG A 113 -15.85 7.68 1.95
C ARG A 113 -16.53 6.31 1.89
N ALA A 114 -16.70 5.79 0.68
CA ALA A 114 -17.38 4.53 0.41
C ALA A 114 -16.43 3.32 0.39
N ALA A 115 -15.14 3.51 0.68
CA ALA A 115 -14.19 2.41 0.73
C ALA A 115 -14.54 1.47 1.88
N GLU A 116 -14.71 0.19 1.54
CA GLU A 116 -15.08 -0.84 2.51
C GLU A 116 -13.92 -1.20 3.44
N PHE A 117 -12.69 -1.11 2.93
CA PHE A 117 -11.48 -1.46 3.66
C PHE A 117 -10.50 -0.30 3.69
N TRP A 118 -9.76 -0.18 4.79
CA TRP A 118 -8.60 0.69 4.93
C TRP A 118 -7.43 -0.13 5.45
N VAL A 119 -6.32 -0.15 4.73
CA VAL A 119 -5.06 -0.82 5.11
C VAL A 119 -3.92 0.19 5.25
N ASP A 120 -2.86 -0.19 5.97
CA ASP A 120 -1.62 0.59 6.13
C ASP A 120 -1.80 1.97 6.78
N THR A 121 -2.33 1.99 8.01
CA THR A 121 -2.60 3.23 8.78
C THR A 121 -1.36 3.86 9.43
N GLY A 122 -0.17 3.58 8.90
CA GLY A 122 1.09 4.11 9.43
C GLY A 122 1.33 3.67 10.88
N MET A 123 1.49 4.64 11.78
CA MET A 123 1.80 4.38 13.19
C MET A 123 0.55 4.21 14.08
N CYS A 124 -0.65 4.39 13.52
CA CYS A 124 -1.89 4.33 14.29
C CYS A 124 -2.15 2.91 14.80
N ARG A 125 -2.49 2.81 16.09
CA ARG A 125 -2.72 1.54 16.76
C ARG A 125 -4.18 1.23 17.03
N SER A 126 -5.06 2.21 16.93
CA SER A 126 -6.50 2.07 17.18
C SER A 126 -7.34 3.04 16.34
N LEU A 127 -8.66 2.78 16.25
CA LEU A 127 -9.59 3.75 15.66
C LEU A 127 -9.65 5.07 16.45
N ALA A 128 -9.41 5.02 17.77
CA ALA A 128 -9.36 6.21 18.61
C ALA A 128 -8.19 7.13 18.21
N GLU A 129 -7.01 6.56 17.99
CA GLU A 129 -5.84 7.33 17.51
C GLU A 129 -6.06 7.90 16.11
N LEU A 130 -6.74 7.17 15.22
CA LEU A 130 -7.11 7.71 13.91
C LEU A 130 -8.04 8.92 14.04
N ARG A 131 -9.06 8.83 14.90
CA ARG A 131 -9.99 9.93 15.16
C ARG A 131 -9.28 11.16 15.75
N GLU A 132 -8.29 10.95 16.61
CA GLU A 132 -7.49 12.04 17.19
C GLU A 132 -6.64 12.77 16.14
N ILE A 133 -6.23 12.09 15.06
CA ILE A 133 -5.53 12.72 13.94
C ILE A 133 -6.48 13.62 13.15
N ASP A 134 -7.66 13.10 12.78
CA ASP A 134 -8.68 13.84 12.05
C ASP A 134 -10.07 13.22 12.27
N ASP A 135 -11.01 14.00 12.78
CA ASP A 135 -12.38 13.57 13.06
C ASP A 135 -13.15 13.18 11.78
N ARG A 136 -12.73 13.70 10.61
CA ARG A 136 -13.39 13.39 9.33
C ARG A 136 -13.20 11.94 8.92
N TYR A 137 -12.26 11.19 9.49
CA TYR A 137 -12.12 9.76 9.24
C TYR A 137 -13.33 8.95 9.71
N GLU A 138 -14.12 9.47 10.66
CA GLU A 138 -15.39 8.85 11.07
C GLU A 138 -16.41 8.78 9.92
N ARG A 139 -16.20 9.53 8.83
CA ARG A 139 -17.07 9.50 7.65
C ARG A 139 -16.82 8.28 6.76
N PHE A 140 -15.79 7.49 7.02
CA PHE A 140 -15.35 6.42 6.13
C PHE A 140 -16.12 5.14 6.48
N SER A 141 -16.63 4.45 5.46
CA SER A 141 -17.37 3.19 5.66
C SER A 141 -16.51 2.12 6.33
N SER A 142 -15.21 2.07 5.99
CA SER A 142 -14.22 1.22 6.64
C SER A 142 -14.03 1.55 8.13
N PHE A 143 -14.03 2.83 8.51
CA PHE A 143 -13.95 3.25 9.91
C PHE A 143 -15.20 2.81 10.68
N CYS A 144 -16.40 3.12 10.17
CA CYS A 144 -17.66 2.76 10.83
C CYS A 144 -17.85 1.25 10.98
N SER A 145 -17.43 0.47 9.98
CA SER A 145 -17.51 -1.00 10.02
C SER A 145 -16.35 -1.65 10.77
N GLY A 146 -15.37 -0.88 11.22
CA GLY A 146 -14.15 -1.36 11.85
C GLY A 146 -13.20 -2.12 10.92
N LYS A 147 -13.43 -2.11 9.60
CA LYS A 147 -12.59 -2.76 8.57
C LYS A 147 -11.34 -1.93 8.27
N VAL A 148 -10.61 -1.59 9.33
CA VAL A 148 -9.34 -0.84 9.28
C VAL A 148 -8.22 -1.74 9.79
N PHE A 149 -7.15 -1.88 9.01
CA PHE A 149 -6.08 -2.83 9.25
C PHE A 149 -4.72 -2.14 9.12
N ASN A 150 -3.74 -2.65 9.87
CA ASN A 150 -2.37 -2.17 9.80
C ASN A 150 -1.38 -3.33 9.77
N ASN A 151 -0.23 -3.12 9.14
CA ASN A 151 0.82 -4.12 8.91
C ASN A 151 1.84 -4.22 10.06
N ASP A 152 1.40 -3.94 11.28
CA ASP A 152 2.23 -3.80 12.47
C ASP A 152 1.91 -4.85 13.55
N ALA A 153 1.34 -6.00 13.16
CA ALA A 153 1.03 -7.09 14.08
C ALA A 153 2.29 -7.68 14.77
N ARG A 154 3.47 -7.45 14.20
CA ARG A 154 4.76 -7.94 14.68
C ARG A 154 5.75 -6.79 14.85
N VAL A 155 5.49 -5.94 15.83
CA VAL A 155 6.38 -4.87 16.25
C VAL A 155 7.01 -5.19 17.59
N ASN A 156 8.33 -5.06 17.69
CA ASN A 156 9.05 -5.26 18.95
C ASN A 156 8.98 -4.00 19.85
N ALA A 157 9.49 -4.10 21.08
CA ALA A 157 9.46 -3.00 22.04
C ALA A 157 10.25 -1.75 21.59
N GLU A 158 11.21 -1.91 20.67
CA GLU A 158 12.05 -0.84 20.12
C GLU A 158 11.43 -0.19 18.87
N GLY A 159 10.26 -0.67 18.41
CA GLY A 159 9.57 -0.16 17.23
C GLY A 159 9.99 -0.82 15.91
N GLY A 160 10.83 -1.84 15.94
CA GLY A 160 11.17 -2.65 14.75
C GLY A 160 9.95 -3.45 14.29
N ASN A 161 9.56 -3.27 13.03
CA ASN A 161 8.40 -3.94 12.42
C ASN A 161 8.87 -5.04 11.45
N ASP A 162 8.55 -6.30 11.78
CA ASP A 162 8.90 -7.50 11.01
C ASP A 162 8.35 -7.48 9.57
N PHE A 163 7.29 -6.72 9.29
CA PHE A 163 6.77 -6.56 7.93
C PHE A 163 7.82 -5.96 6.98
N TRP A 164 8.60 -4.98 7.45
CA TRP A 164 9.64 -4.33 6.65
C TRP A 164 10.93 -5.15 6.53
N GLU A 165 11.06 -6.21 7.33
CA GLU A 165 12.24 -7.07 7.37
C GLU A 165 11.98 -8.40 6.65
N THR A 166 11.02 -9.20 7.13
CA THR A 166 10.70 -10.52 6.56
C THR A 166 9.55 -10.48 5.57
N GLY A 167 8.60 -9.55 5.73
CA GLY A 167 7.46 -9.41 4.81
C GLY A 167 7.89 -9.15 3.36
N ILE A 168 8.92 -8.32 3.16
CA ILE A 168 9.51 -8.05 1.84
C ILE A 168 10.15 -9.28 1.19
N THR A 169 10.51 -10.30 1.97
CA THR A 169 11.08 -11.56 1.47
C THR A 169 10.03 -12.63 1.21
N ARG A 170 8.80 -12.42 1.68
CA ARG A 170 7.66 -13.35 1.57
C ARG A 170 6.42 -12.67 0.98
N PRO A 171 6.51 -12.16 -0.26
CA PRO A 171 5.39 -11.51 -0.94
C PRO A 171 4.17 -12.43 -1.09
N ASP A 172 4.40 -13.74 -1.21
CA ASP A 172 3.34 -14.77 -1.22
C ASP A 172 2.49 -14.75 0.05
N LEU A 173 3.10 -14.56 1.22
CA LEU A 173 2.39 -14.51 2.50
C LEU A 173 1.78 -13.13 2.77
N VAL A 174 2.42 -12.05 2.31
CA VAL A 174 1.82 -10.71 2.36
C VAL A 174 0.53 -10.67 1.54
N LEU A 175 0.55 -11.29 0.35
CA LEU A 175 -0.63 -11.45 -0.48
C LEU A 175 -1.71 -12.29 0.22
N ALA A 176 -1.34 -13.39 0.88
CA ALA A 176 -2.28 -14.20 1.65
C ALA A 176 -2.92 -13.43 2.83
N ASP A 177 -2.15 -12.59 3.53
CA ASP A 177 -2.69 -11.67 4.56
C ASP A 177 -3.75 -10.74 3.96
N LEU A 178 -3.46 -10.10 2.82
CA LEU A 178 -4.41 -9.22 2.15
C LEU A 178 -5.66 -9.94 1.63
N ILE A 179 -5.51 -11.12 1.02
CA ILE A 179 -6.65 -11.96 0.57
C ILE A 179 -7.53 -12.31 1.78
N SER A 180 -6.95 -12.66 2.92
CA SER A 180 -7.74 -12.96 4.13
C SER A 180 -8.51 -11.76 4.69
N ILE A 181 -8.08 -10.54 4.38
CA ILE A 181 -8.78 -9.30 4.76
C ILE A 181 -9.94 -9.04 3.80
N PHE A 182 -9.68 -9.09 2.49
CA PHE A 182 -10.67 -8.70 1.48
C PHE A 182 -11.66 -9.81 1.15
N HIS A 183 -11.25 -11.07 1.30
CA HIS A 183 -12.00 -12.28 0.94
C HIS A 183 -11.86 -13.36 2.03
N PRO A 184 -12.29 -13.09 3.28
CA PRO A 184 -12.18 -14.05 4.39
C PRO A 184 -12.88 -15.40 4.10
N GLU A 185 -13.88 -15.41 3.22
CA GLU A 185 -14.57 -16.61 2.76
C GLU A 185 -13.70 -17.58 1.95
N LEU A 186 -12.60 -17.11 1.36
CA LEU A 186 -11.68 -17.94 0.56
C LEU A 186 -10.62 -18.64 1.42
N VAL A 187 -10.39 -18.16 2.65
CA VAL A 187 -9.29 -18.60 3.52
C VAL A 187 -9.73 -18.65 4.99
N THR A 188 -10.60 -19.59 5.30
CA THR A 188 -11.28 -19.71 6.61
C THR A 188 -10.38 -20.06 7.80
N GLU A 189 -9.23 -20.70 7.57
CA GLU A 189 -8.29 -21.12 8.62
C GLU A 189 -6.96 -20.37 8.59
N TYR A 190 -6.84 -19.34 7.74
CA TYR A 190 -5.60 -18.59 7.61
C TYR A 190 -5.42 -17.59 8.77
N ARG A 191 -4.28 -17.68 9.45
CA ARG A 191 -3.87 -16.69 10.45
C ARG A 191 -2.91 -15.69 9.83
N ARG A 192 -3.36 -14.43 9.79
CA ARG A 192 -2.54 -13.30 9.37
C ARG A 192 -1.25 -13.20 10.16
N ILE A 193 -0.18 -12.81 9.46
CA ILE A 193 1.19 -12.78 9.98
C ILE A 193 1.57 -11.36 10.39
N TRP A 194 1.37 -10.39 9.48
CA TRP A 194 1.77 -8.99 9.67
C TRP A 194 0.59 -8.05 9.80
N TYR A 195 -0.58 -8.40 9.25
CA TYR A 195 -1.75 -7.54 9.38
C TYR A 195 -2.60 -7.85 10.60
N ARG A 196 -3.01 -6.80 11.30
CA ARG A 196 -4.04 -6.84 12.36
C ARG A 196 -5.13 -5.83 12.09
N GLN A 197 -6.33 -6.11 12.59
CA GLN A 197 -7.42 -5.14 12.62
C GLN A 197 -7.16 -4.13 13.75
N LEU A 198 -7.44 -2.87 13.51
CA LEU A 198 -7.36 -1.87 14.57
C LEU A 198 -8.48 -2.10 15.59
N PRO A 199 -8.19 -2.01 16.90
CA PRO A 199 -9.22 -2.03 17.94
C PRO A 199 -10.27 -0.97 17.69
N ALA A 200 -11.54 -1.36 17.88
CA ALA A 200 -12.69 -0.48 17.81
C ALA A 200 -12.61 0.63 18.88
N LEU A 201 -13.39 1.69 18.70
CA LEU A 201 -13.60 2.68 19.76
C LEU A 201 -14.16 1.95 20.99
N ALA A 202 -13.59 2.22 22.17
CA ALA A 202 -14.18 1.73 23.40
C ALA A 202 -15.60 2.29 23.51
N GLU A 203 -16.58 1.45 23.82
CA GLU A 203 -17.91 1.93 24.16
C GLU A 203 -17.77 2.82 25.39
N GLU A 204 -18.01 4.12 25.23
CA GLU A 204 -18.14 5.04 26.34
C GLU A 204 -19.37 4.56 27.15
N LYS A 205 -19.12 3.85 28.24
CA LYS A 205 -20.16 3.54 29.22
C LYS A 205 -20.68 4.86 29.78
N GLN A 206 -21.83 5.27 29.27
CA GLN A 206 -22.64 6.35 29.82
C GLN A 206 -23.26 5.96 31.16
#